data_AF-A0A9D9RFZ0-F1
#
_entry.id   AF-A0A9D9RFZ0-F1
#
_cell.length_a   1.000
_cell.length_b   1.000
_cell.length_c   1.000
_cell.angle_alpha   90.00
_cell.angle_beta   90.00
_cell.angle_gamma   90.00
#
_symmetry.space_group_name_H-M   'P 1'
#
loop_
_entity.id
_entity.type
_entity.pdbx_description
1 polymer ?
#
loop_
_entity_poly.entity_id
_entity_poly.type
_entity_poly.pdbx_seq_one_letter_code
_entity_poly.pdbx_strand_id
1 'polypeptide(L)'
;MKKSYLYSTLTNKCPRCREGALFTSTNPYDLANITKMNSSCPVCGQPTEIEVGFYYGTGYVSYALTVAYFVSMFVAWKVLIGMTWELDDNRMFYW
;
A
#
# COMPACT_ATOMS: atom_id res chain seq x y z
N MET A 1 -6.73 -9.83 -24.69
CA MET A 1 -6.15 -8.61 -24.09
C MET A 1 -4.64 -8.79 -23.95
N LYS A 2 -3.84 -7.78 -24.31
CA LYS A 2 -2.37 -7.86 -24.23
C LYS A 2 -1.97 -7.99 -22.75
N LYS A 3 -1.27 -9.05 -22.37
CA LYS A 3 -0.81 -9.34 -20.99
C LYS A 3 0.32 -8.39 -20.54
N SER A 4 0.03 -7.09 -20.55
CA SER A 4 0.95 -6.05 -20.09
C SER A 4 1.13 -6.15 -18.58
N TYR A 5 2.39 -6.06 -18.13
CA TYR A 5 2.71 -6.03 -16.70
C TYR A 5 1.98 -4.89 -16.00
N LEU A 6 2.03 -3.68 -16.58
CA LEU A 6 1.38 -2.50 -16.02
C LEU A 6 -0.12 -2.69 -15.85
N TYR A 7 -0.79 -3.24 -16.87
CA TYR A 7 -2.23 -3.51 -16.79
C TYR A 7 -2.56 -4.50 -15.68
N SER A 8 -1.74 -5.54 -15.53
CA SER A 8 -1.95 -6.58 -14.50
C SER A 8 -1.75 -6.03 -13.09
N THR A 9 -0.76 -5.15 -12.90
CA THR A 9 -0.51 -4.46 -11.62
C THR A 9 -1.65 -3.50 -11.29
N LEU A 10 -2.10 -2.67 -12.24
CA LEU A 10 -3.16 -1.69 -12.01
C LEU A 10 -4.56 -2.33 -11.81
N THR A 11 -4.77 -3.56 -12.31
CA THR A 11 -6.05 -4.28 -12.20
C THR A 11 -6.02 -5.41 -11.17
N ASN A 12 -5.01 -5.43 -10.29
CA ASN A 12 -4.86 -6.40 -9.19
C ASN A 12 -5.00 -7.87 -9.67
N LYS A 13 -4.32 -8.20 -10.77
CA LYS A 13 -4.27 -9.56 -11.31
C LYS A 13 -3.09 -10.31 -10.72
N CYS A 14 -3.23 -11.64 -10.66
CA CYS A 14 -2.18 -12.53 -10.18
C CYS A 14 -0.85 -12.27 -10.92
N PRO A 15 0.27 -12.02 -10.22
CA PRO A 15 1.54 -11.69 -10.86
C PRO A 15 2.10 -12.85 -11.71
N ARG A 16 1.75 -14.10 -11.37
CA ARG A 16 2.19 -15.30 -12.08
C ARG A 16 1.44 -15.50 -13.40
N CYS A 17 0.10 -15.55 -13.38
CA CYS A 17 -0.70 -15.85 -14.57
C CYS A 17 -1.32 -14.63 -15.27
N ARG A 18 -1.39 -13.48 -14.57
CA ARG A 18 -1.95 -12.19 -15.04
C ARG A 18 -3.44 -12.19 -15.41
N GLU A 19 -4.17 -13.24 -15.03
CA GLU A 19 -5.58 -13.42 -15.39
C GLU A 19 -6.48 -13.52 -14.15
N GLY A 20 -6.06 -14.29 -13.14
CA GLY A 20 -6.82 -14.45 -11.90
C GLY A 20 -6.92 -13.15 -11.11
N ALA A 21 -8.10 -12.87 -10.57
CA ALA A 21 -8.31 -11.77 -9.63
C ALA A 21 -7.65 -12.11 -8.29
N LEU A 22 -6.87 -11.18 -7.73
CA LEU A 22 -6.22 -11.37 -6.46
C LEU A 22 -7.25 -11.29 -5.31
N PHE A 23 -8.09 -10.26 -5.32
CA PHE A 23 -9.12 -9.99 -4.32
C PHE A 23 -10.46 -10.69 -4.65
N THR A 24 -11.27 -10.96 -3.63
CA THR A 24 -12.60 -11.58 -3.79
C THR A 24 -13.63 -10.58 -4.33
N SER A 25 -13.52 -9.31 -3.93
CA SER A 25 -14.39 -8.24 -4.43
C SER A 25 -13.63 -7.38 -5.44
N THR A 26 -14.26 -7.11 -6.59
CA THR A 26 -13.71 -6.16 -7.59
C THR A 26 -14.25 -4.75 -7.36
N ASN A 27 -15.29 -4.61 -6.53
CA ASN A 27 -15.93 -3.34 -6.25
C ASN A 27 -15.18 -2.60 -5.12
N PRO A 28 -14.55 -1.44 -5.39
CA PRO A 28 -13.84 -0.68 -4.36
C PRO A 28 -14.76 -0.08 -3.29
N TYR A 29 -16.07 -0.02 -3.52
CA TYR A 29 -17.04 0.50 -2.57
C TYR A 29 -17.57 -0.56 -1.59
N ASP A 30 -17.20 -1.83 -1.77
CA ASP A 30 -17.54 -2.92 -0.84
C ASP A 30 -16.52 -2.99 0.31
N LEU A 31 -16.54 -1.97 1.17
CA LEU A 31 -15.56 -1.76 2.25
C LEU A 31 -15.38 -2.97 3.19
N ALA A 32 -16.39 -3.84 3.29
CA ALA A 32 -16.33 -5.04 4.10
C ALA A 32 -15.43 -6.13 3.49
N ASN A 33 -15.36 -6.22 2.17
CA ASN A 33 -14.65 -7.30 1.47
C ASN A 33 -13.49 -6.82 0.58
N ILE A 34 -13.21 -5.51 0.51
CA ILE A 34 -12.13 -4.97 -0.33
C ILE A 34 -10.74 -5.52 -0.01
N THR A 35 -10.47 -5.86 1.26
CA THR A 35 -9.17 -6.40 1.70
C THR A 35 -9.11 -7.92 1.63
N LYS A 36 -10.25 -8.58 1.36
CA LYS A 36 -10.32 -10.04 1.36
C LYS A 36 -9.70 -10.59 0.08
N MET A 37 -8.67 -11.41 0.26
CA MET A 37 -7.91 -12.03 -0.81
C MET A 37 -8.30 -13.50 -0.98
N ASN A 38 -8.21 -14.03 -2.20
CA ASN A 38 -8.35 -15.47 -2.42
C ASN A 38 -7.14 -16.20 -1.80
N SER A 39 -7.32 -17.40 -1.22
CA SER A 39 -6.20 -18.19 -0.67
C SER A 39 -5.25 -18.72 -1.76
N SER A 40 -5.81 -19.06 -2.91
CA SER A 40 -5.08 -19.47 -4.11
C SER A 40 -5.65 -18.78 -5.34
N CYS A 41 -4.82 -18.52 -6.34
CA CYS A 41 -5.25 -17.96 -7.60
C CYS A 41 -6.27 -18.89 -8.28
N PRO A 42 -7.46 -18.38 -8.69
CA PRO A 42 -8.52 -19.22 -9.27
C PRO A 42 -8.18 -19.78 -10.66
N VAL A 43 -7.12 -19.27 -11.32
CA VAL A 43 -6.73 -19.68 -12.67
C VAL A 43 -5.52 -20.63 -12.66
N CYS A 44 -4.47 -20.31 -11.89
CA CYS A 44 -3.23 -21.09 -11.89
C CYS A 44 -2.95 -21.87 -10.60
N GLY A 45 -3.81 -21.75 -9.59
CA GLY A 45 -3.67 -22.46 -8.32
C GLY A 45 -2.52 -21.99 -7.42
N GLN A 46 -1.81 -20.93 -7.81
CA GLN A 46 -0.71 -20.38 -7.00
C GLN A 46 -1.24 -19.88 -5.64
N PRO A 47 -0.67 -20.31 -4.50
CA PRO A 47 -1.01 -19.72 -3.21
C PRO A 47 -0.67 -18.23 -3.21
N THR A 48 -1.60 -17.40 -2.77
CA THR A 48 -1.42 -15.93 -2.74
C THR A 48 -0.45 -15.51 -1.65
N GLU A 49 -0.49 -16.19 -0.52
CA GLU A 49 0.44 -16.04 0.60
C GLU A 49 1.41 -17.23 0.60
N ILE A 50 2.60 -17.05 0.02
CA ILE A 50 3.62 -18.12 -0.05
C ILE A 50 4.28 -18.29 1.33
N GLU A 51 4.60 -17.19 2.01
CA GLU A 51 5.28 -17.16 3.30
C GLU A 51 4.61 -16.14 4.24
N VAL A 52 3.54 -16.56 4.94
CA VAL A 52 2.75 -15.67 5.81
C VAL A 52 3.59 -14.85 6.78
N GLY A 53 4.53 -15.48 7.49
CA GLY A 53 5.38 -14.80 8.48
C GLY A 53 6.26 -13.70 7.89
N PHE A 54 6.76 -13.90 6.67
CA PHE A 54 7.57 -12.91 5.96
C PHE A 54 6.72 -11.68 5.58
N TYR A 55 5.52 -11.88 5.04
CA TYR A 55 4.63 -10.78 4.65
C TYR A 55 4.14 -9.96 5.85
N TYR A 56 3.79 -10.61 6.96
CA TYR A 56 3.45 -9.89 8.19
C TYR A 56 4.64 -9.12 8.76
N GLY A 57 5.81 -9.76 8.84
CA GLY A 57 7.02 -9.13 9.36
C GLY A 57 7.45 -7.92 8.53
N THR A 58 7.51 -8.06 7.21
CA THR A 58 7.83 -6.95 6.29
C THR A 58 6.80 -5.83 6.36
N GLY A 59 5.52 -6.14 6.59
CA GLY A 59 4.48 -5.14 6.85
C GLY A 59 4.78 -4.28 8.08
N TYR A 60 5.12 -4.89 9.22
CA TYR A 60 5.46 -4.16 10.45
C TYR A 60 6.74 -3.31 10.31
N VAL A 61 7.78 -3.86 9.67
CA VAL A 61 9.02 -3.12 9.41
C VAL A 61 8.75 -1.92 8.51
N SER A 62 7.97 -2.09 7.44
CA SER A 62 7.59 -0.98 6.55
C SER A 62 6.82 0.09 7.30
N TYR A 63 5.88 -0.29 8.17
CA TYR A 63 5.14 0.65 9.00
C TYR A 63 6.07 1.47 9.92
N ALA A 64 7.00 0.80 10.61
CA ALA A 64 7.96 1.48 11.48
C ALA A 64 8.86 2.46 10.71
N LEU A 65 9.33 2.07 9.52
CA LEU A 65 10.12 2.94 8.65
C LEU A 65 9.32 4.17 8.18
N THR A 66 8.05 3.98 7.81
CA THR A 66 7.16 5.07 7.42
C THR A 66 6.94 6.06 8.56
N VAL A 67 6.68 5.58 9.77
CA VAL A 67 6.53 6.45 10.95
C VAL A 67 7.81 7.23 11.22
N ALA A 68 8.97 6.56 11.20
CA ALA A 68 10.25 7.23 11.38
C ALA A 68 10.53 8.30 10.32
N TYR A 69 10.16 8.03 9.06
CA TYR A 69 10.30 8.98 7.95
C TYR A 69 9.40 10.21 8.13
N PHE A 70 8.14 10.05 8.52
CA PHE A 70 7.25 11.18 8.77
C PHE A 70 7.71 12.01 9.97
N VAL A 71 8.14 11.37 11.05
CA VAL A 71 8.66 12.07 12.23
C VAL A 71 9.93 12.85 11.89
N SER A 72 10.87 12.25 11.15
CA SER A 72 12.11 12.95 10.76
C SER A 72 11.82 14.13 9.83
N MET A 73 10.90 13.98 8.88
CA MET A 73 10.46 15.07 8.02
C MET A 73 9.80 16.20 8.82
N PHE A 74 8.95 15.86 9.78
CA PHE A 74 8.31 16.84 10.66
C PHE A 74 9.33 17.61 11.51
N VAL A 75 10.30 16.92 12.09
CA VAL A 75 11.40 17.56 12.84
C VAL A 75 12.26 18.43 11.94
N ALA A 76 12.62 17.95 10.74
CA ALA A 76 13.39 18.72 9.77
C ALA A 76 12.65 20.01 9.38
N TRP A 77 11.34 19.94 9.13
CA TRP A 77 10.52 21.10 8.84
C TRP A 77 10.53 22.11 10.00
N LYS A 78 10.35 21.64 11.24
CA LYS A 78 10.40 22.50 12.42
C LYS A 78 11.74 23.23 12.54
N VAL A 79 12.86 22.53 12.36
CA VAL A 79 14.21 23.09 12.55
C VAL A 79 14.64 23.99 11.40
N LEU A 80 14.34 23.62 10.15
CA LEU A 80 14.84 24.33 8.96
C LEU A 80 13.93 25.47 8.52
N ILE A 81 12.60 25.31 8.63
CA ILE A 81 11.61 26.28 8.14
C ILE A 81 11.02 27.11 9.30
N GLY A 82 11.23 26.67 10.55
CA GLY A 82 10.81 27.42 11.75
C GLY A 82 9.31 27.33 12.02
N MET A 83 8.70 26.17 11.76
CA MET A 83 7.28 25.91 12.00
C MET A 83 6.92 26.23 13.47
N THR A 84 6.10 27.25 13.69
CA THR A 84 5.62 27.66 15.02
C THR A 84 4.25 27.02 15.26
N TRP A 85 3.95 26.58 16.49
CA TRP A 85 2.67 25.95 16.85
C TRP A 85 1.49 26.93 16.92
N GLU A 86 1.62 28.10 16.32
CA GLU A 86 0.58 29.11 16.26
C GLU A 86 -0.42 28.76 15.13
N LEU A 87 -1.71 28.88 15.43
CA LEU A 87 -2.80 28.54 14.51
C LEU A 87 -2.84 29.41 13.24
N ASP A 88 -2.07 30.50 13.19
CA ASP A 88 -1.92 31.42 12.04
C ASP A 88 -0.65 31.13 11.19
N ASP A 89 0.19 30.15 11.57
CA ASP A 89 1.41 29.84 10.82
C ASP A 89 1.09 28.94 9.60
N ASN A 90 0.69 29.59 8.51
CA ASN A 90 0.29 28.93 7.26
C ASN A 90 1.49 28.39 6.44
N ARG A 91 2.72 28.50 6.93
CA ARG A 91 3.95 28.05 6.23
C ARG A 91 3.95 26.56 5.87
N MET A 92 3.08 25.75 6.48
CA MET A 92 2.86 24.35 6.08
C MET A 92 2.25 24.23 4.67
N PHE A 93 1.39 25.17 4.25
CA PHE A 93 0.68 25.15 2.96
C PHE A 93 1.42 25.91 1.85
N TYR A 94 2.36 26.79 2.21
CA TYR A 94 3.12 27.65 1.30
C TYR A 94 4.56 27.14 1.10
N TRP A 95 4.77 25.84 0.92
CA TRP A 95 6.06 25.34 0.44
C TRP A 95 6.64 26.23 -0.67
#